data_AF-A0A5E3WPW2-F1
#
_entry.id   AF-A0A5E3WPW2-F1
#
_cell.length_a   1.000
_cell.length_b   1.000
_cell.length_c   1.000
_cell.angle_alpha   90.00
_cell.angle_beta   90.00
_cell.angle_gamma   90.00
#
_symmetry.space_group_name_H-M   'P 1'
#
loop_
_entity.id
_entity.type
_entity.pdbx_description
1 polymer ?
#
loop_
_entity_poly.entity_id
_entity_poly.type
_entity_poly.pdbx_seq_one_letter_code
_entity_poly.pdbx_strand_id
1 'polypeptide(L)'
;MSGTTEERLSNVFGPRMQADRPLGKEILLCVDIEGMNGLPLEKAWPHCHDVRPSYRVNFKALSDEGSRSISTPIVYEGQGSLQGTVQWNETIYIRCLELSYIEVVLLCSHPDNPARARSSYETCMPVKSFVSATQMPLRHRSDPSRNSCNLFLSVSRVFPEGEEETCDLSTSCLQARHEQSHVDPTVPVSVWNTAFNQMSLLLDTACRWNGNGNGRMQASFLFSPWAEGWLYMAYRDRYSGMEGKDQLDKDLGRVFACTQEFMNVIRQPVARTREPSKGRYIDLTMRAVYSGVKHIRSDPFGHWQSAHERFVAKLTRLAWIIVTPDPPATATDTPTTIAKDAILLVLDAIVRSSDAFPPLKSAASGLLFFATCADMACGNKKQIRDIYKRIHGLAASLKRGTKEGSRITPEHQDAIEVLAADIEALKGDLEGIISERKSRFRRFFSAKRHREELKDVVEQLETSKSNYTTALATLNAMTIADVNRDVRAIALVLDARPVYMPGTRRAQDVTFPNGASRFEEI
;
A
#
# COMPACT_ATOMS: atom_id res chain seq x y z
N MET A 1 -80.46 8.19 -6.04
CA MET A 1 -79.34 7.23 -6.02
C MET A 1 -78.06 7.98 -6.36
N SER A 2 -77.32 8.39 -5.34
CA SER A 2 -76.01 9.03 -5.46
C SER A 2 -75.18 8.48 -4.30
N GLY A 3 -74.17 7.66 -4.62
CA GLY A 3 -73.30 7.00 -3.64
C GLY A 3 -71.98 7.74 -3.58
N THR A 4 -71.81 8.59 -2.57
CA THR A 4 -70.53 9.21 -2.21
C THR A 4 -69.67 8.19 -1.48
N THR A 5 -68.60 7.74 -2.14
CA THR A 5 -67.59 6.87 -1.56
C THR A 5 -66.59 7.75 -0.79
N GLU A 6 -66.77 7.85 0.53
CA GLU A 6 -65.76 8.41 1.44
C GLU A 6 -64.57 7.43 1.54
N GLU A 7 -63.48 7.73 0.86
CA GLU A 7 -62.19 7.11 1.12
C GLU A 7 -61.67 7.59 2.49
N ARG A 8 -61.88 6.76 3.52
CA ARG A 8 -61.23 6.90 4.82
C ARG A 8 -59.73 6.69 4.66
N LEU A 9 -58.98 7.79 4.55
CA LEU A 9 -57.55 7.81 4.83
C LEU A 9 -57.35 7.46 6.31
N SER A 10 -57.10 6.18 6.57
CA SER A 10 -56.67 5.72 7.88
C SER A 10 -55.28 6.27 8.18
N ASN A 11 -55.23 7.37 8.94
CA ASN A 11 -54.00 7.85 9.55
C ASN A 11 -53.50 6.76 10.50
N VAL A 12 -52.54 5.96 10.04
CA VAL A 12 -51.84 4.97 10.87
C VAL A 12 -51.00 5.73 11.90
N PHE A 13 -51.60 6.02 13.05
CA PHE A 13 -50.94 6.49 14.26
C PHE A 13 -50.22 5.32 14.94
N GLY A 14 -49.13 4.86 14.34
CA GLY A 14 -48.13 4.05 15.04
C GLY A 14 -47.05 4.97 15.63
N PRO A 15 -46.46 4.66 16.80
CA PRO A 15 -45.27 5.37 17.26
C PRO A 15 -44.21 5.27 16.17
N ARG A 16 -43.87 6.41 15.57
CA ARG A 16 -42.74 6.48 14.64
C ARG A 16 -41.51 6.11 15.45
N MET A 17 -41.01 4.89 15.28
CA MET A 17 -39.69 4.52 15.78
C MET A 17 -38.73 5.59 15.29
N GLN A 18 -38.16 6.33 16.23
CA GLN A 18 -37.15 7.33 15.95
C GLN A 18 -35.98 6.53 15.37
N ALA A 19 -35.78 6.64 14.05
CA ALA A 19 -34.68 5.95 13.40
C ALA A 19 -33.39 6.34 14.12
N ASP A 20 -32.58 5.34 14.48
CA ASP A 20 -31.31 5.54 15.16
C ASP A 20 -30.54 6.66 14.46
N ARG A 21 -30.18 7.72 15.19
CA ARG A 21 -29.44 8.84 14.63
C ARG A 21 -27.97 8.44 14.57
N PRO A 22 -27.42 8.15 13.37
CA PRO A 22 -26.09 7.55 13.28
C PRO A 22 -24.98 8.51 13.74
N LEU A 23 -25.27 9.81 13.78
CA LEU A 23 -24.37 10.85 14.30
C LEU A 23 -24.76 11.34 15.70
N GLY A 24 -25.61 10.61 16.42
CA GLY A 24 -26.09 10.97 17.75
C GLY A 24 -27.18 12.03 17.73
N LYS A 25 -27.53 12.54 18.92
CA LYS A 25 -28.52 13.60 19.09
C LYS A 25 -27.94 14.98 18.73
N GLU A 26 -28.82 15.91 18.39
CA GLU A 26 -28.43 17.32 18.29
C GLU A 26 -28.15 17.87 19.69
N ILE A 27 -27.06 18.60 19.83
CA ILE A 27 -26.61 19.27 21.05
C ILE A 27 -26.34 20.74 20.78
N LEU A 28 -26.46 21.57 21.81
CA LEU A 28 -26.13 22.98 21.79
C LEU A 28 -24.80 23.21 22.52
N LEU A 29 -23.84 23.82 21.85
CA LEU A 29 -22.55 24.20 22.41
C LEU A 29 -22.52 25.70 22.65
N CYS A 30 -22.05 26.12 23.82
CA CYS A 30 -21.66 27.49 24.13
C CYS A 30 -20.15 27.59 23.98
N VAL A 31 -19.68 28.46 23.10
CA VAL A 31 -18.26 28.62 22.76
C VAL A 31 -17.84 30.05 23.10
N ASP A 32 -17.03 30.18 24.14
CA ASP A 32 -16.42 31.44 24.56
C ASP A 32 -15.08 31.58 23.83
N ILE A 33 -14.97 32.55 22.93
CA ILE A 33 -13.80 32.77 22.09
C ILE A 33 -12.98 33.91 22.69
N GLU A 34 -11.87 33.56 23.33
CA GLU A 34 -11.00 34.53 23.98
C GLU A 34 -10.20 35.30 22.91
N GLY A 35 -9.43 34.59 22.11
CA GLY A 35 -8.48 35.19 21.20
C GLY A 35 -7.61 34.20 20.46
N MET A 36 -6.57 34.70 19.81
CA MET A 36 -5.65 33.91 19.02
C MET A 36 -4.25 34.49 19.06
N ASN A 37 -3.24 33.63 18.99
CA ASN A 37 -1.83 34.02 18.87
C ASN A 37 -1.11 33.27 17.74
N GLY A 38 0.13 33.68 17.46
CA GLY A 38 0.95 33.04 16.43
C GLY A 38 0.52 33.38 15.01
N LEU A 39 -0.19 34.50 14.82
CA LEU A 39 -0.48 35.01 13.48
C LEU A 39 0.83 35.35 12.75
N PRO A 40 0.87 35.16 11.42
CA PRO A 40 2.05 35.52 10.64
C PRO A 40 2.28 37.02 10.76
N LEU A 41 3.43 37.41 11.28
CA LEU A 41 3.90 38.77 11.16
C LEU A 41 4.19 39.04 9.69
N GLU A 42 3.25 39.65 8.99
CA GLU A 42 3.55 40.15 7.65
C GLU A 42 4.67 41.19 7.80
N LYS A 43 5.79 40.96 7.09
CA LYS A 43 6.85 41.95 7.02
C LYS A 43 6.20 43.24 6.56
N ALA A 44 6.36 44.31 7.36
CA ALA A 44 5.75 45.60 7.10
C ALA A 44 5.88 45.95 5.61
N TRP A 45 4.74 45.99 4.92
CA TRP A 45 4.74 46.36 3.52
C TRP A 45 5.19 47.81 3.44
N PRO A 46 6.25 48.14 2.67
CA PRO A 46 6.90 49.44 2.75
C PRO A 46 6.02 50.63 2.35
N HIS A 47 4.77 50.42 1.92
CA HIS A 47 3.90 51.45 1.35
C HIS A 47 2.51 51.54 2.01
N CYS A 48 2.21 50.76 3.05
CA CYS A 48 0.89 50.80 3.71
C CYS A 48 1.06 50.74 5.23
N HIS A 49 1.36 51.90 5.84
CA HIS A 49 1.81 51.97 7.23
C HIS A 49 0.69 51.83 8.29
N ASP A 50 -0.59 51.91 7.92
CA ASP A 50 -1.70 51.92 8.89
C ASP A 50 -2.74 50.81 8.71
N VAL A 51 -2.56 49.93 7.73
CA VAL A 51 -3.57 48.93 7.40
C VAL A 51 -3.31 47.64 8.16
N ARG A 52 -4.07 47.44 9.24
CA ARG A 52 -4.03 46.20 10.01
C ARG A 52 -4.90 45.12 9.35
N PRO A 53 -4.42 43.87 9.24
CA PRO A 53 -5.24 42.78 8.75
C PRO A 53 -6.41 42.54 9.71
N SER A 54 -7.54 42.16 9.13
CA SER A 54 -8.76 41.87 9.86
C SER A 54 -9.06 40.38 9.83
N TYR A 55 -9.59 39.86 10.92
CA TYR A 55 -9.78 38.44 11.15
C TYR A 55 -11.21 38.15 11.57
N ARG A 56 -11.73 37.00 11.16
CA ARG A 56 -12.97 36.41 11.68
C ARG A 56 -12.82 34.91 11.77
N VAL A 57 -13.40 34.30 12.80
CA VAL A 57 -13.46 32.84 12.94
C VAL A 57 -14.81 32.38 12.41
N ASN A 58 -14.82 31.32 11.62
CA ASN A 58 -16.01 30.69 11.08
C ASN A 58 -16.07 29.23 11.52
N PHE A 59 -17.14 28.87 12.21
CA PHE A 59 -17.43 27.51 12.66
C PHE A 59 -18.43 26.90 11.69
N LYS A 60 -18.10 25.73 11.15
CA LYS A 60 -19.05 24.95 10.36
C LYS A 60 -19.34 23.65 11.10
N ALA A 61 -20.60 23.38 11.33
CA ALA A 61 -21.07 22.20 12.03
C ALA A 61 -22.25 21.58 11.30
N LEU A 62 -22.46 20.28 11.53
CA LEU A 62 -23.60 19.54 10.99
C LEU A 62 -24.68 19.45 12.05
N SER A 63 -25.90 19.84 11.69
CA SER A 63 -27.11 19.85 12.53
C SER A 63 -28.21 19.00 11.89
N ASP A 64 -29.34 18.80 12.57
CA ASP A 64 -30.50 18.11 11.98
C ASP A 64 -31.03 18.82 10.73
N GLU A 65 -30.87 20.14 10.68
CA GLU A 65 -31.25 20.96 9.53
C GLU A 65 -30.22 20.93 8.38
N GLY A 66 -29.04 20.36 8.63
CA GLY A 66 -27.94 20.24 7.69
C GLY A 66 -26.70 21.02 8.13
N SER A 67 -25.81 21.33 7.18
CA SER A 67 -24.60 22.09 7.48
C SER A 67 -24.93 23.56 7.75
N ARG A 68 -24.48 24.07 8.89
CA ARG A 68 -24.62 25.47 9.29
C ARG A 68 -23.24 26.09 9.49
N SER A 69 -23.14 27.39 9.20
CA SER A 69 -21.92 28.17 9.34
C SER A 69 -22.21 29.37 10.23
N ILE A 70 -21.42 29.55 11.29
CA ILE A 70 -21.54 30.66 12.25
C ILE A 70 -20.20 31.39 12.27
N SER A 71 -20.21 32.71 12.09
CA SER A 71 -18.99 33.53 12.07
C SER A 71 -19.01 34.54 13.21
N THR A 72 -17.86 34.77 13.81
CA THR A 72 -17.63 35.91 14.71
C THR A 72 -17.65 37.23 13.93
N PRO A 73 -17.81 38.39 14.61
CA PRO A 73 -17.47 39.69 14.08
C PRO A 73 -16.03 39.74 13.58
N ILE A 74 -15.79 40.74 12.73
CA ILE A 74 -14.47 41.08 12.23
C ILE A 74 -13.74 41.87 13.32
N VAL A 75 -12.51 41.49 13.60
CA VAL A 75 -11.62 42.14 14.57
C VAL A 75 -10.25 42.39 13.94
N TYR A 76 -9.55 43.43 14.37
CA TYR A 76 -8.26 43.82 13.80
C TYR A 76 -7.09 43.31 14.64
N GLU A 77 -5.99 42.97 13.96
CA GLU A 77 -4.75 42.56 14.64
C GLU A 77 -4.27 43.61 15.64
N GLY A 78 -3.80 43.18 16.81
CA GLY A 78 -3.20 44.05 17.82
C GLY A 78 -4.12 45.15 18.35
N GLN A 79 -5.43 45.06 18.12
CA GLN A 79 -6.40 45.96 18.74
C GLN A 79 -6.52 45.54 20.22
N GLY A 80 -5.96 46.35 21.12
CA GLY A 80 -5.94 46.07 22.56
C GLY A 80 -4.94 44.98 23.00
N SER A 81 -4.03 44.55 22.13
CA SER A 81 -3.12 43.41 22.39
C SER A 81 -1.80 43.54 21.62
N LEU A 82 -0.87 42.59 21.80
CA LEU A 82 0.43 42.57 21.12
C LEU A 82 0.28 42.23 19.63
N GLN A 83 1.23 42.67 18.80
CA GLN A 83 1.28 42.26 17.38
C GLN A 83 1.36 40.73 17.27
N GLY A 84 0.71 40.15 16.26
CA GLY A 84 0.57 38.70 16.10
C GLY A 84 -0.56 38.10 16.92
N THR A 85 -1.41 38.93 17.56
CA THR A 85 -2.55 38.49 18.36
C THR A 85 -3.85 39.22 18.01
N VAL A 86 -4.96 38.55 18.29
CA VAL A 86 -6.33 39.04 18.10
C VAL A 86 -7.16 38.59 19.28
N GLN A 87 -8.10 39.42 19.75
CA GLN A 87 -9.06 39.08 20.81
C GLN A 87 -10.49 39.28 20.30
N TRP A 88 -11.36 38.32 20.60
CA TRP A 88 -12.80 38.42 20.31
C TRP A 88 -13.59 38.69 21.58
N ASN A 89 -13.30 37.95 22.67
CA ASN A 89 -14.03 37.99 23.93
C ASN A 89 -15.56 37.88 23.72
N GLU A 90 -15.96 36.95 22.86
CA GLU A 90 -17.34 36.75 22.45
C GLU A 90 -17.79 35.33 22.74
N THR A 91 -19.05 35.19 23.15
CA THR A 91 -19.72 33.89 23.29
C THR A 91 -20.63 33.65 22.10
N ILE A 92 -20.47 32.50 21.44
CA ILE A 92 -21.36 32.06 20.36
C ILE A 92 -22.01 30.71 20.70
N TYR A 93 -23.17 30.44 20.10
CA TYR A 93 -23.91 29.20 20.30
C TYR A 93 -23.95 28.37 19.01
N ILE A 94 -23.50 27.12 19.07
CA ILE A 94 -23.41 26.22 17.92
C ILE A 94 -24.31 24.99 18.14
N ARG A 95 -25.28 24.78 17.24
CA ARG A 95 -26.04 23.52 17.18
C ARG A 95 -25.30 22.51 16.31
N CYS A 96 -25.09 21.30 16.82
CA CYS A 96 -24.40 20.24 16.09
C CYS A 96 -24.82 18.84 16.54
N LEU A 97 -24.52 17.82 15.73
CA LEU A 97 -24.74 16.41 16.08
C LEU A 97 -23.57 15.89 16.91
N GLU A 98 -23.86 15.19 18.01
CA GLU A 98 -22.87 14.79 19.02
C GLU A 98 -21.66 14.01 18.48
N LEU A 99 -21.85 13.15 17.49
CA LEU A 99 -20.80 12.30 16.90
C LEU A 99 -20.23 12.86 15.58
N SER A 100 -20.62 14.08 15.21
CA SER A 100 -20.13 14.73 13.99
C SER A 100 -18.78 15.44 14.19
N TYR A 101 -18.28 16.03 13.11
CA TYR A 101 -17.08 16.88 13.11
C TYR A 101 -17.43 18.38 13.03
N ILE A 102 -16.60 19.22 13.68
CA ILE A 102 -16.65 20.69 13.56
C ILE A 102 -15.43 21.16 12.79
N GLU A 103 -15.66 21.98 11.76
CA GLU A 103 -14.63 22.70 11.01
C GLU A 103 -14.50 24.12 11.58
N VAL A 104 -13.29 24.52 11.98
CA VAL A 104 -13.01 25.89 12.43
C VAL A 104 -12.07 26.53 11.42
N VAL A 105 -12.51 27.64 10.82
CA VAL A 105 -11.79 28.36 9.76
C VAL A 105 -11.59 29.81 10.18
N LEU A 106 -10.34 30.20 10.39
CA LEU A 106 -9.95 31.60 10.47
C LEU A 106 -9.85 32.17 9.06
N LEU A 107 -10.57 33.26 8.81
CA LEU A 107 -10.50 34.03 7.57
C LEU A 107 -9.78 35.34 7.85
N CYS A 108 -8.66 35.56 7.17
CA CYS A 108 -7.97 36.84 7.12
C CYS A 108 -8.49 37.65 5.92
N SER A 109 -8.79 38.92 6.13
CA SER A 109 -9.14 39.86 5.07
C SER A 109 -8.23 41.08 5.13
N HIS A 110 -7.53 41.34 4.03
CA HIS A 110 -6.76 42.57 3.84
C HIS A 110 -7.67 43.64 3.21
N PRO A 111 -7.76 44.86 3.76
CA PRO A 111 -8.74 45.83 3.29
C PRO A 111 -8.42 46.40 1.90
N ASP A 112 -7.14 46.46 1.51
CA ASP A 112 -6.76 46.87 0.14
C ASP A 112 -7.16 45.86 -0.94
N ASN A 113 -7.45 44.60 -0.58
CA ASN A 113 -7.82 43.58 -1.54
C ASN A 113 -8.70 42.46 -0.97
N PRO A 114 -9.99 42.75 -0.71
CA PRO A 114 -10.93 41.78 -0.16
C PRO A 114 -11.16 40.56 -1.08
N ALA A 115 -10.79 40.67 -2.36
CA ALA A 115 -10.97 39.64 -3.37
C ALA A 115 -9.77 38.69 -3.54
N ARG A 116 -8.52 39.16 -3.37
CA ARG A 116 -7.31 38.34 -3.69
C ARG A 116 -6.61 37.69 -2.49
N ALA A 117 -6.84 38.12 -1.25
CA ALA A 117 -6.03 37.65 -0.12
C ALA A 117 -6.88 37.15 1.05
N ARG A 118 -7.60 36.03 0.85
CA ARG A 118 -8.09 35.21 1.98
C ARG A 118 -7.05 34.14 2.29
N SER A 119 -5.98 34.51 2.99
CA SER A 119 -5.27 33.49 3.74
C SER A 119 -6.27 32.92 4.76
N SER A 120 -6.37 31.59 4.79
CA SER A 120 -7.26 30.91 5.72
C SER A 120 -6.47 29.89 6.49
N TYR A 121 -6.73 29.85 7.78
CA TYR A 121 -6.21 28.82 8.67
C TYR A 121 -7.39 27.94 9.06
N GLU A 122 -7.21 26.63 9.05
CA GLU A 122 -8.30 25.71 9.32
C GLU A 122 -7.86 24.56 10.21
N THR A 123 -8.84 24.01 10.93
CA THR A 123 -8.75 22.72 11.61
C THR A 123 -10.13 22.06 11.58
N CYS A 124 -10.15 20.74 11.73
CA CYS A 124 -11.36 19.94 11.80
C CYS A 124 -11.13 18.83 12.83
N MET A 125 -12.10 18.63 13.71
CA MET A 125 -12.01 17.63 14.77
C MET A 125 -13.40 17.13 15.18
N PRO A 126 -13.49 15.95 15.81
CA PRO A 126 -14.75 15.46 16.37
C PRO A 126 -15.31 16.43 17.40
N VAL A 127 -16.63 16.57 17.45
CA VAL A 127 -17.34 17.39 18.46
C VAL A 127 -16.91 17.06 19.88
N LYS A 128 -16.71 15.77 20.19
CA LYS A 128 -16.19 15.33 21.50
C LYS A 128 -14.84 15.97 21.84
N SER A 129 -13.91 16.01 20.88
CA SER A 129 -12.59 16.62 21.07
C SER A 129 -12.69 18.14 21.15
N PHE A 130 -13.60 18.74 20.38
CA PHE A 130 -13.84 20.18 20.40
C PHE A 130 -14.35 20.66 21.77
N VAL A 131 -15.25 19.93 22.41
CA VAL A 131 -15.78 20.26 23.75
C VAL A 131 -14.69 20.27 24.82
N SER A 132 -13.63 19.48 24.67
CA SER A 132 -12.51 19.43 25.62
C SER A 132 -11.35 20.35 25.26
N ALA A 133 -11.43 21.06 24.13
CA ALA A 133 -10.33 21.88 23.65
C ALA A 133 -10.33 23.25 24.34
N THR A 134 -9.22 23.59 25.00
CA THR A 134 -8.94 24.95 25.49
C THR A 134 -8.07 25.75 24.51
N GLN A 135 -7.34 25.04 23.66
CA GLN A 135 -6.47 25.58 22.63
C GLN A 135 -6.55 24.74 21.37
N MET A 136 -6.69 25.39 20.23
CA MET A 136 -6.84 24.74 18.93
C MET A 136 -5.79 25.26 17.93
N PRO A 137 -4.83 24.42 17.52
CA PRO A 137 -3.89 24.79 16.48
C PRO A 137 -4.62 24.84 15.12
N LEU A 138 -4.59 26.00 14.48
CA LEU A 138 -5.08 26.24 13.13
C LEU A 138 -3.90 26.28 12.15
N ARG A 139 -4.07 25.64 11.00
CA ARG A 139 -2.99 25.48 10.01
C ARG A 139 -3.32 26.21 8.73
N HIS A 140 -2.31 26.82 8.12
CA HIS A 140 -2.52 27.60 6.90
C HIS A 140 -2.88 26.71 5.71
N ARG A 141 -4.10 26.86 5.21
CA ARG A 141 -4.76 26.00 4.22
C ARG A 141 -3.94 25.73 2.96
N SER A 142 -3.26 26.75 2.45
CA SER A 142 -2.55 26.66 1.16
C SER A 142 -1.04 26.45 1.29
N ASP A 143 -0.48 26.63 2.48
CA ASP A 143 0.97 26.70 2.66
C ASP A 143 1.36 26.10 4.01
N PRO A 144 1.71 24.80 4.06
CA PRO A 144 2.06 24.12 5.29
C PRO A 144 3.38 24.63 5.89
N SER A 145 4.18 25.39 5.14
CA SER A 145 5.43 25.96 5.66
C SER A 145 5.21 27.18 6.55
N ARG A 146 4.00 27.77 6.52
CA ARG A 146 3.63 28.86 7.41
C ARG A 146 3.36 28.33 8.82
N ASN A 147 3.79 29.11 9.81
CA ASN A 147 3.53 28.82 11.21
C ASN A 147 2.02 28.62 11.44
N SER A 148 1.67 27.62 12.25
CA SER A 148 0.32 27.49 12.79
C SER A 148 0.04 28.61 13.78
N CYS A 149 -1.21 29.07 13.82
CA CYS A 149 -1.71 29.93 14.89
C CYS A 149 -2.53 29.10 15.89
N ASN A 150 -2.68 29.59 17.12
CA ASN A 150 -3.49 28.90 18.13
C ASN A 150 -4.68 29.75 18.51
N LEU A 151 -5.88 29.20 18.33
CA LEU A 151 -7.14 29.77 18.80
C LEU A 151 -7.39 29.31 20.24
N PHE A 152 -7.70 30.25 21.14
CA PHE A 152 -8.04 30.00 22.53
C PHE A 152 -9.54 30.17 22.71
N LEU A 153 -10.18 29.15 23.28
CA LEU A 153 -11.61 29.13 23.51
C LEU A 153 -11.96 28.21 24.67
N SER A 154 -13.14 28.40 25.24
CA SER A 154 -13.78 27.48 26.18
C SER A 154 -15.08 26.98 25.57
N VAL A 155 -15.33 25.67 25.67
CA VAL A 155 -16.57 25.06 25.14
C VAL A 155 -17.31 24.37 26.27
N SER A 156 -18.58 24.70 26.41
CA SER A 156 -19.50 24.00 27.31
C SER A 156 -20.73 23.50 26.55
N ARG A 157 -21.33 22.41 27.03
CA ARG A 157 -22.63 21.94 26.53
C ARG A 157 -23.73 22.71 27.26
N VAL A 158 -24.70 23.22 26.50
CA VAL A 158 -25.89 23.87 27.04
C VAL A 158 -27.02 22.87 27.07
N PHE A 159 -27.57 22.62 28.26
CA PHE A 159 -28.74 21.78 28.44
C PHE A 159 -29.99 22.66 28.34
N PRO A 160 -31.00 22.29 27.52
CA PRO A 160 -32.26 23.01 27.51
C PRO A 160 -32.91 22.93 28.90
N GLU A 161 -33.44 24.06 29.37
CA GLU A 161 -34.16 24.14 30.65
C GLU A 161 -35.26 23.06 30.68
N GLY A 162 -35.16 22.12 31.63
CA GLY A 162 -36.12 21.02 31.81
C GLY A 162 -35.60 19.62 31.47
N GLU A 163 -34.44 19.47 30.84
CA GLU A 163 -33.74 18.19 30.75
C GLU A 163 -32.77 18.08 31.93
N GLU A 164 -33.24 17.57 33.08
CA GLU A 164 -32.37 17.27 34.22
C GLU A 164 -31.30 16.25 33.80
N GLU A 165 -30.03 16.64 33.98
CA GLU A 165 -28.86 15.84 33.67
C GLU A 165 -28.82 14.64 34.61
N THR A 166 -29.35 13.49 34.17
CA THR A 166 -29.02 12.20 34.78
C THR A 166 -27.56 11.92 34.46
N CYS A 167 -26.69 12.46 35.31
CA CYS A 167 -25.24 12.56 35.19
C CYS A 167 -24.53 11.19 35.29
N ASP A 168 -24.88 10.23 34.44
CA ASP A 168 -24.08 9.00 34.23
C ASP A 168 -23.09 9.21 33.07
N LEU A 169 -22.22 10.22 33.21
CA LEU A 169 -21.18 10.56 32.23
C LEU A 169 -20.02 9.53 32.18
N SER A 170 -20.02 8.50 33.04
CA SER A 170 -18.95 7.48 33.03
C SER A 170 -19.20 6.28 32.12
N THR A 171 -20.43 6.06 31.64
CA THR A 171 -20.80 4.76 31.02
C THR A 171 -21.11 4.85 29.51
N SER A 172 -21.62 5.96 28.99
CA SER A 172 -22.13 5.99 27.60
C SER A 172 -21.06 5.98 26.49
N CYS A 173 -19.80 6.37 26.77
CA CYS A 173 -18.73 6.37 25.76
C CYS A 173 -17.97 5.03 25.65
N LEU A 174 -18.05 4.15 26.65
CA LEU A 174 -17.50 2.79 26.57
C LEU A 174 -18.57 1.76 26.18
N GLN A 175 -19.86 2.07 26.35
CA GLN A 175 -20.94 1.14 26.02
C GLN A 175 -21.14 0.96 24.51
N ALA A 176 -20.72 1.93 23.67
CA ALA A 176 -20.64 1.73 22.22
C ALA A 176 -19.51 0.77 21.78
N ARG A 177 -18.65 0.30 22.70
CA ARG A 177 -17.59 -0.68 22.42
C ARG A 177 -17.61 -1.95 23.27
N HIS A 178 -18.55 -2.12 24.21
CA HIS A 178 -18.53 -3.28 25.12
C HIS A 178 -19.87 -3.97 25.42
N GLU A 179 -20.90 -3.83 24.59
CA GLU A 179 -22.00 -4.81 24.52
C GLU A 179 -21.73 -5.87 23.43
N GLN A 180 -20.59 -6.54 23.58
CA GLN A 180 -20.22 -7.72 22.80
C GLN A 180 -20.27 -8.98 23.68
N SER A 181 -21.25 -9.03 24.57
CA SER A 181 -21.55 -10.17 25.42
C SER A 181 -23.04 -10.43 25.37
N HIS A 182 -23.40 -11.45 24.59
CA HIS A 182 -24.68 -12.17 24.59
C HIS A 182 -25.96 -11.35 24.37
N VAL A 183 -26.28 -11.07 23.10
CA VAL A 183 -27.67 -11.08 22.61
C VAL A 183 -27.73 -11.79 21.26
N ASP A 184 -28.73 -12.64 21.13
CA ASP A 184 -29.20 -13.40 19.97
C ASP A 184 -29.31 -12.61 18.64
N PRO A 185 -29.44 -13.29 17.49
CA PRO A 185 -28.94 -12.80 16.23
C PRO A 185 -29.86 -11.81 15.50
N THR A 186 -29.23 -10.99 14.65
CA THR A 186 -29.74 -10.49 13.36
C THR A 186 -30.82 -9.40 13.35
N VAL A 187 -30.48 -8.20 13.86
CA VAL A 187 -30.83 -6.99 13.09
C VAL A 187 -29.59 -6.63 12.27
N PRO A 188 -29.65 -6.68 10.93
CA PRO A 188 -28.53 -6.27 10.11
C PRO A 188 -28.15 -4.84 10.50
N VAL A 189 -26.90 -4.65 10.94
CA VAL A 189 -26.34 -3.30 11.10
C VAL A 189 -26.66 -2.55 9.81
N SER A 190 -27.44 -1.48 9.91
CA SER A 190 -27.90 -0.77 8.72
C SER A 190 -26.68 -0.35 7.88
N VAL A 191 -26.80 -0.40 6.56
CA VAL A 191 -25.74 0.02 5.63
C VAL A 191 -25.25 1.44 5.98
N TRP A 192 -26.15 2.27 6.52
CA TRP A 192 -25.90 3.61 7.04
C TRP A 192 -24.98 3.64 8.25
N ASN A 193 -25.23 2.84 9.29
CA ASN A 193 -24.32 2.79 10.45
C ASN A 193 -22.91 2.37 10.03
N THR A 194 -22.80 1.41 9.12
CA THR A 194 -21.51 1.03 8.54
C THR A 194 -20.88 2.19 7.76
N ALA A 195 -21.66 2.89 6.93
CA ALA A 195 -21.21 4.05 6.17
C ALA A 195 -20.68 5.19 7.06
N PHE A 196 -21.41 5.56 8.12
CA PHE A 196 -20.97 6.60 9.05
C PHE A 196 -19.71 6.17 9.80
N ASN A 197 -19.67 4.95 10.33
CA ASN A 197 -18.48 4.44 11.01
C ASN A 197 -17.23 4.46 10.10
N GLN A 198 -17.39 4.09 8.82
CA GLN A 198 -16.31 4.11 7.85
C GLN A 198 -15.89 5.54 7.48
N MET A 199 -16.86 6.45 7.34
CA MET A 199 -16.58 7.87 7.12
C MET A 199 -15.80 8.44 8.30
N SER A 200 -16.28 8.28 9.54
CA SER A 200 -15.61 8.79 10.73
C SER A 200 -14.21 8.20 10.89
N LEU A 201 -14.00 6.93 10.55
CA LEU A 201 -12.69 6.28 10.55
C LEU A 201 -11.73 6.85 9.48
N LEU A 202 -12.26 7.15 8.29
CA LEU A 202 -11.53 7.82 7.22
C LEU A 202 -11.15 9.26 7.65
N LEU A 203 -12.08 10.00 8.25
CA LEU A 203 -11.84 11.36 8.75
C LEU A 203 -10.80 11.36 9.88
N ASP A 204 -10.89 10.46 10.86
CA ASP A 204 -9.91 10.33 11.93
C ASP A 204 -8.52 10.01 11.37
N THR A 205 -8.45 9.08 10.42
CA THR A 205 -7.18 8.74 9.75
C THR A 205 -6.60 9.94 9.00
N ALA A 206 -7.42 10.71 8.30
CA ALA A 206 -7.00 11.92 7.60
C ALA A 206 -6.54 13.03 8.58
N CYS A 207 -7.22 13.18 9.72
CA CYS A 207 -6.89 14.17 10.75
C CYS A 207 -5.55 13.84 11.44
N ARG A 208 -5.37 12.60 11.90
CA ARG A 208 -4.12 12.14 12.53
C ARG A 208 -2.92 12.29 11.61
N TRP A 209 -3.14 12.05 10.31
CA TRP A 209 -2.09 12.22 9.33
C TRP A 209 -1.55 13.62 9.27
N ASN A 210 -2.47 14.58 9.21
CA ASN A 210 -2.09 15.98 9.11
C ASN A 210 -1.24 16.34 10.33
N GLY A 211 -1.61 15.85 11.52
CA GLY A 211 -0.87 16.00 12.78
C GLY A 211 0.65 15.94 12.69
N ASN A 212 1.21 15.00 11.91
CA ASN A 212 2.64 14.63 11.94
C ASN A 212 3.64 15.58 11.24
N GLY A 213 3.25 16.81 10.89
CA GLY A 213 4.18 17.93 10.61
C GLY A 213 5.04 17.87 9.34
N ASN A 214 5.26 16.71 8.75
CA ASN A 214 6.24 16.53 7.65
C ASN A 214 5.62 16.44 6.24
N GLY A 215 4.29 16.52 6.10
CA GLY A 215 3.59 16.32 4.83
C GLY A 215 3.22 17.63 4.10
N ARG A 216 3.68 17.80 2.84
CA ARG A 216 3.33 18.92 1.94
C ARG A 216 1.86 18.98 1.47
N MET A 217 0.94 18.18 2.03
CA MET A 217 -0.40 18.02 1.46
C MET A 217 -1.51 18.23 2.51
N GLN A 218 -2.19 19.38 2.43
CA GLN A 218 -3.32 19.78 3.29
C GLN A 218 -4.67 19.88 2.56
N ALA A 219 -4.72 19.60 1.25
CA ALA A 219 -5.94 19.79 0.44
C ALA A 219 -7.16 18.95 0.86
N SER A 220 -6.98 17.97 1.75
CA SER A 220 -7.98 17.03 2.22
C SER A 220 -8.95 17.58 3.29
N PHE A 221 -8.65 18.70 3.97
CA PHE A 221 -9.58 19.26 4.98
C PHE A 221 -10.87 19.81 4.36
N LEU A 222 -10.79 20.30 3.12
CA LEU A 222 -11.92 20.89 2.38
C LEU A 222 -13.12 19.97 2.16
N PHE A 223 -12.91 18.66 2.21
CA PHE A 223 -13.92 17.69 1.85
C PHE A 223 -14.39 16.84 3.02
N SER A 224 -13.69 16.88 4.16
CA SER A 224 -13.85 15.95 5.28
C SER A 224 -15.21 16.10 6.00
N PRO A 225 -15.49 17.22 6.69
CA PRO A 225 -16.79 17.40 7.37
C PRO A 225 -17.94 17.54 6.37
N TRP A 226 -17.63 17.95 5.14
CA TRP A 226 -18.64 18.05 4.08
C TRP A 226 -19.07 16.68 3.58
N ALA A 227 -18.17 15.69 3.49
CA ALA A 227 -18.54 14.34 3.08
C ALA A 227 -19.47 13.67 4.11
N GLU A 228 -19.19 13.84 5.40
CA GLU A 228 -20.09 13.41 6.49
C GLU A 228 -21.42 14.16 6.43
N GLY A 229 -21.40 15.47 6.18
CA GLY A 229 -22.61 16.28 5.98
C GLY A 229 -23.44 15.81 4.79
N TRP A 230 -22.83 15.56 3.63
CA TRP A 230 -23.55 15.03 2.46
C TRP A 230 -24.14 13.65 2.75
N LEU A 231 -23.42 12.81 3.50
CA LEU A 231 -23.87 11.48 3.90
C LEU A 231 -25.08 11.56 4.83
N TYR A 232 -25.02 12.46 5.82
CA TYR A 232 -26.14 12.74 6.72
C TYR A 232 -27.35 13.32 6.03
N MET A 233 -27.15 14.22 5.08
CA MET A 233 -28.25 14.75 4.30
C MET A 233 -28.89 13.66 3.42
N ALA A 234 -28.09 12.80 2.78
CA ALA A 234 -28.61 11.65 2.02
C ALA A 234 -29.38 10.67 2.92
N TYR A 235 -28.87 10.41 4.14
CA TYR A 235 -29.56 9.64 5.16
C TYR A 235 -30.92 10.29 5.51
N ARG A 236 -30.92 11.56 5.89
CA ARG A 236 -32.14 12.28 6.26
C ARG A 236 -33.18 12.31 5.14
N ASP A 237 -32.73 12.62 3.92
CA ASP A 237 -33.56 12.67 2.72
C ASP A 237 -34.24 11.29 2.47
N ARG A 238 -33.52 10.18 2.67
CA ARG A 238 -34.08 8.81 2.62
C ARG A 238 -35.17 8.55 3.65
N TYR A 239 -34.93 8.90 4.91
CA TYR A 239 -35.89 8.64 6.00
C TYR A 239 -37.08 9.60 6.00
N SER A 240 -37.02 10.70 5.23
CA SER A 240 -38.14 11.61 5.00
C SER A 240 -39.21 11.08 4.03
N GLY A 241 -39.02 9.88 3.45
CA GLY A 241 -40.06 9.17 2.70
C GLY A 241 -39.96 9.23 1.18
N MET A 242 -38.80 9.57 0.60
CA MET A 242 -38.60 9.47 -0.85
C MET A 242 -38.57 7.99 -1.32
N GLU A 243 -39.34 7.67 -2.37
CA GLU A 243 -39.33 6.37 -3.05
C GLU A 243 -37.98 6.14 -3.79
N GLY A 244 -37.46 4.91 -3.76
CA GLY A 244 -36.14 4.57 -4.35
C GLY A 244 -35.11 3.94 -3.40
N LYS A 245 -35.55 3.32 -2.30
CA LYS A 245 -34.74 2.92 -1.13
C LYS A 245 -33.62 1.90 -1.44
N ASP A 246 -33.84 0.94 -2.34
CA ASP A 246 -32.89 -0.15 -2.53
C ASP A 246 -31.66 0.23 -3.37
N GLN A 247 -31.83 1.16 -4.32
CA GLN A 247 -30.73 1.58 -5.19
C GLN A 247 -29.72 2.44 -4.43
N LEU A 248 -30.23 3.31 -3.54
CA LEU A 248 -29.40 4.14 -2.68
C LEU A 248 -28.52 3.30 -1.74
N ASP A 249 -29.05 2.24 -1.12
CA ASP A 249 -28.24 1.36 -0.27
C ASP A 249 -27.17 0.61 -1.07
N LYS A 250 -27.51 0.17 -2.29
CA LYS A 250 -26.54 -0.49 -3.19
C LYS A 250 -25.42 0.46 -3.57
N ASP A 251 -25.75 1.69 -3.94
CA ASP A 251 -24.78 2.70 -4.35
C ASP A 251 -23.90 3.15 -3.18
N LEU A 252 -24.50 3.31 -2.00
CA LEU A 252 -23.77 3.59 -0.76
C LEU A 252 -22.82 2.44 -0.42
N GLY A 253 -23.32 1.20 -0.44
CA GLY A 253 -22.54 0.00 -0.21
C GLY A 253 -21.32 -0.10 -1.14
N ARG A 254 -21.47 0.27 -2.42
CA ARG A 254 -20.35 0.30 -3.38
C ARG A 254 -19.31 1.37 -3.05
N VAL A 255 -19.73 2.61 -2.73
CA VAL A 255 -18.78 3.69 -2.36
C VAL A 255 -17.99 3.31 -1.12
N PHE A 256 -18.65 2.73 -0.10
CA PHE A 256 -17.96 2.34 1.12
C PHE A 256 -17.13 1.08 0.98
N ALA A 257 -17.53 0.12 0.16
CA ALA A 257 -16.67 -1.02 -0.18
C ALA A 257 -15.37 -0.55 -0.84
N CYS A 258 -15.43 0.38 -1.80
CA CYS A 258 -14.23 0.94 -2.42
C CYS A 258 -13.38 1.75 -1.42
N THR A 259 -14.03 2.48 -0.51
CA THR A 259 -13.35 3.24 0.55
C THR A 259 -12.63 2.31 1.52
N GLN A 260 -13.29 1.21 1.93
CA GLN A 260 -12.73 0.19 2.82
C GLN A 260 -11.51 -0.48 2.18
N GLU A 261 -11.61 -0.89 0.92
CA GLU A 261 -10.48 -1.50 0.20
C GLU A 261 -9.29 -0.54 0.11
N PHE A 262 -9.56 0.73 -0.17
CA PHE A 262 -8.51 1.74 -0.19
C PHE A 262 -7.88 1.97 1.20
N MET A 263 -8.69 2.00 2.25
CA MET A 263 -8.22 2.12 3.63
C MET A 263 -7.38 0.91 4.05
N ASN A 264 -7.78 -0.30 3.63
CA ASN A 264 -6.99 -1.52 3.82
C ASN A 264 -5.63 -1.37 3.17
N VAL A 265 -5.57 -0.90 1.92
CA VAL A 265 -4.31 -0.63 1.19
C VAL A 265 -3.44 0.39 1.91
N ILE A 266 -3.99 1.53 2.37
CA ILE A 266 -3.23 2.54 3.12
C ILE A 266 -2.67 2.00 4.43
N ARG A 267 -3.38 1.09 5.09
CA ARG A 267 -2.96 0.49 6.36
C ARG A 267 -1.83 -0.52 6.20
N GLN A 268 -1.62 -1.05 4.99
CA GLN A 268 -0.57 -2.05 4.76
C GLN A 268 0.83 -1.48 5.06
N PRO A 269 1.76 -2.29 5.61
CA PRO A 269 3.13 -1.87 5.87
C PRO A 269 3.86 -1.33 4.62
N VAL A 270 3.56 -1.87 3.43
CA VAL A 270 4.13 -1.42 2.16
C VAL A 270 3.71 0.01 1.82
N ALA A 271 2.49 0.41 2.17
CA ALA A 271 2.10 1.81 2.05
C ALA A 271 2.92 2.68 3.01
N ARG A 272 3.25 2.19 4.22
CA ARG A 272 4.01 2.93 5.26
C ARG A 272 5.36 3.45 4.77
N THR A 273 6.05 2.74 3.89
CA THR A 273 7.37 3.15 3.36
C THR A 273 7.29 4.31 2.37
N ARG A 274 6.10 4.68 1.88
CA ARG A 274 5.87 5.69 0.83
C ARG A 274 5.31 7.01 1.36
N GLU A 275 5.75 7.39 2.55
CA GLU A 275 5.27 8.54 3.32
C GLU A 275 5.07 9.85 2.53
N PRO A 276 5.96 10.26 1.60
CA PRO A 276 5.79 11.51 0.85
C PRO A 276 4.58 11.52 -0.09
N SER A 277 4.23 10.37 -0.70
CA SER A 277 3.18 10.28 -1.73
C SER A 277 1.81 9.97 -1.13
N LYS A 278 1.79 9.36 0.05
CA LYS A 278 0.58 8.94 0.75
C LYS A 278 -0.45 10.08 0.98
N GLY A 279 -0.01 11.29 1.30
CA GLY A 279 -0.91 12.45 1.49
C GLY A 279 -1.74 12.77 0.23
N ARG A 280 -1.14 12.56 -0.95
CA ARG A 280 -1.84 12.71 -2.24
C ARG A 280 -2.90 11.67 -2.45
N TYR A 281 -2.64 10.44 -2.03
CA TYR A 281 -3.61 9.37 -2.16
C TYR A 281 -4.80 9.57 -1.23
N ILE A 282 -4.57 10.01 0.01
CA ILE A 282 -5.66 10.36 0.93
C ILE A 282 -6.51 11.49 0.38
N ASP A 283 -5.89 12.58 -0.09
CA ASP A 283 -6.63 13.70 -0.71
C ASP A 283 -7.47 13.23 -1.90
N LEU A 284 -6.89 12.40 -2.78
CA LEU A 284 -7.62 11.88 -3.93
C LEU A 284 -8.78 10.98 -3.53
N THR A 285 -8.63 10.15 -2.49
CA THR A 285 -9.73 9.32 -1.96
C THR A 285 -10.78 10.16 -1.27
N MET A 286 -10.40 11.13 -0.44
CA MET A 286 -11.34 12.05 0.19
C MET A 286 -12.17 12.79 -0.85
N ARG A 287 -11.54 13.30 -1.92
CA ARG A 287 -12.24 13.91 -3.05
C ARG A 287 -13.16 12.94 -3.75
N ALA A 288 -12.70 11.71 -3.96
CA ALA A 288 -13.48 10.68 -4.62
C ALA A 288 -14.73 10.35 -3.79
N VAL A 289 -14.58 10.10 -2.48
CA VAL A 289 -15.67 9.79 -1.55
C VAL A 289 -16.64 10.97 -1.47
N TYR A 290 -16.12 12.18 -1.30
CA TYR A 290 -16.91 13.40 -1.32
C TYR A 290 -17.73 13.55 -2.60
N SER A 291 -17.10 13.40 -3.77
CA SER A 291 -17.80 13.42 -5.05
C SER A 291 -18.86 12.32 -5.10
N GLY A 292 -18.55 11.12 -4.60
CA GLY A 292 -19.46 10.00 -4.57
C GLY A 292 -20.73 10.29 -3.77
N VAL A 293 -20.56 10.66 -2.51
CA VAL A 293 -21.67 10.98 -1.61
C VAL A 293 -22.45 12.22 -2.10
N LYS A 294 -21.76 13.23 -2.63
CA LYS A 294 -22.42 14.40 -3.23
C LYS A 294 -23.31 14.01 -4.41
N HIS A 295 -22.82 13.15 -5.31
CA HIS A 295 -23.60 12.70 -6.46
C HIS A 295 -24.79 11.83 -6.06
N ILE A 296 -24.61 10.93 -5.10
CA ILE A 296 -25.69 10.13 -4.53
C ILE A 296 -26.88 11.01 -4.10
N ARG A 297 -26.60 12.19 -3.54
CA ARG A 297 -27.66 13.14 -3.17
C ARG A 297 -28.13 14.02 -4.34
N SER A 298 -27.22 14.51 -5.18
CA SER A 298 -27.52 15.57 -6.16
C SER A 298 -28.12 15.06 -7.47
N ASP A 299 -28.01 13.77 -7.76
CA ASP A 299 -28.39 13.20 -9.05
C ASP A 299 -29.45 12.08 -8.90
N PRO A 300 -30.73 12.46 -8.73
CA PRO A 300 -31.83 11.50 -8.72
C PRO A 300 -32.09 10.86 -10.10
N PHE A 301 -31.41 11.29 -11.17
CA PHE A 301 -31.71 10.93 -12.56
C PHE A 301 -30.73 9.92 -13.19
N GLY A 302 -29.84 9.30 -12.40
CA GLY A 302 -29.11 8.10 -12.83
C GLY A 302 -27.80 8.32 -13.59
N HIS A 303 -27.28 9.55 -13.70
CA HIS A 303 -25.91 9.76 -14.22
C HIS A 303 -24.84 9.24 -13.25
N TRP A 304 -25.23 8.96 -12.00
CA TRP A 304 -24.38 8.34 -10.98
C TRP A 304 -23.66 7.09 -11.49
N GLN A 305 -24.29 6.23 -12.27
CA GLN A 305 -23.64 4.98 -12.70
C GLN A 305 -22.37 5.25 -13.53
N SER A 306 -22.40 6.24 -14.42
CA SER A 306 -21.23 6.67 -15.20
C SER A 306 -20.16 7.36 -14.35
N ALA A 307 -20.58 8.16 -13.35
CA ALA A 307 -19.69 8.81 -12.41
C ALA A 307 -19.04 7.79 -11.45
N HIS A 308 -19.80 6.76 -11.08
CA HIS A 308 -19.40 5.65 -10.23
C HIS A 308 -18.32 4.81 -10.92
N GLU A 309 -18.51 4.42 -12.19
CA GLU A 309 -17.49 3.71 -12.95
C GLU A 309 -16.17 4.50 -13.02
N ARG A 310 -16.26 5.82 -13.26
CA ARG A 310 -15.09 6.71 -13.25
C ARG A 310 -14.45 6.79 -11.86
N PHE A 311 -15.26 6.81 -10.80
CA PHE A 311 -14.83 6.82 -9.41
C PHE A 311 -14.12 5.52 -9.02
N VAL A 312 -14.72 4.37 -9.30
CA VAL A 312 -14.14 3.03 -9.05
C VAL A 312 -12.85 2.88 -9.82
N ALA A 313 -12.83 3.20 -11.13
CA ALA A 313 -11.61 3.15 -11.93
C ALA A 313 -10.50 4.02 -11.34
N LYS A 314 -10.84 5.20 -10.82
CA LYS A 314 -9.88 6.10 -10.18
C LYS A 314 -9.37 5.54 -8.85
N LEU A 315 -10.24 5.01 -7.99
CA LEU A 315 -9.83 4.39 -6.72
C LEU A 315 -8.99 3.13 -6.94
N THR A 316 -9.40 2.24 -7.86
CA THR A 316 -8.63 1.05 -8.23
C THR A 316 -7.26 1.43 -8.76
N ARG A 317 -7.18 2.46 -9.62
CA ARG A 317 -5.90 3.00 -10.09
C ARG A 317 -5.04 3.52 -8.93
N LEU A 318 -5.63 4.22 -7.95
CA LEU A 318 -4.88 4.73 -6.80
C LEU A 318 -4.39 3.61 -5.89
N ALA A 319 -5.25 2.64 -5.59
CA ALA A 319 -4.90 1.43 -4.86
C ALA A 319 -3.73 0.71 -5.55
N TRP A 320 -3.82 0.54 -6.87
CA TRP A 320 -2.76 -0.06 -7.67
C TRP A 320 -1.44 0.70 -7.50
N ILE A 321 -1.43 2.02 -7.68
CA ILE A 321 -0.21 2.84 -7.54
C ILE A 321 0.38 2.72 -6.13
N ILE A 322 -0.44 2.64 -5.08
CA ILE A 322 0.03 2.50 -3.69
C ILE A 322 0.66 1.13 -3.44
N VAL A 323 0.11 0.07 -4.03
CA VAL A 323 0.59 -1.30 -3.83
C VAL A 323 1.77 -1.63 -4.74
N THR A 324 1.84 -1.08 -5.96
CA THR A 324 2.96 -1.33 -6.88
C THR A 324 4.16 -0.48 -6.50
N PRO A 325 5.31 -1.06 -6.08
CA PRO A 325 6.51 -0.30 -5.75
C PRO A 325 6.97 0.57 -6.93
N ASP A 326 7.55 1.74 -6.65
CA ASP A 326 8.00 2.65 -7.70
C ASP A 326 9.08 1.92 -8.47
N PRO A 327 9.11 2.02 -9.81
CA PRO A 327 10.23 1.49 -10.56
C PRO A 327 11.51 2.13 -9.99
N PRO A 328 12.49 1.34 -9.50
CA PRO A 328 13.67 1.88 -8.85
C PRO A 328 14.38 2.83 -9.81
N ALA A 329 14.49 4.10 -9.40
CA ALA A 329 14.90 5.19 -10.28
C ALA A 329 16.37 5.15 -10.72
N THR A 330 17.19 4.22 -10.21
CA THR A 330 18.66 4.27 -10.40
C THR A 330 19.38 2.93 -10.48
N ALA A 331 18.70 1.78 -10.62
CA ALA A 331 19.39 0.50 -10.81
C ALA A 331 19.28 0.03 -12.26
N THR A 332 20.39 0.10 -13.00
CA THR A 332 20.53 -0.40 -14.39
C THR A 332 20.33 -1.90 -14.54
N ASP A 333 20.09 -2.65 -13.45
CA ASP A 333 19.70 -4.05 -13.53
C ASP A 333 18.45 -4.35 -12.68
N THR A 334 17.38 -4.67 -13.42
CA THR A 334 16.17 -5.46 -13.07
C THR A 334 15.00 -4.83 -12.28
N PRO A 335 14.46 -3.67 -12.68
CA PRO A 335 13.07 -3.28 -12.35
C PRO A 335 12.01 -4.24 -12.96
N THR A 336 12.37 -5.02 -13.97
CA THR A 336 11.48 -5.96 -14.68
C THR A 336 11.11 -7.21 -13.88
N THR A 337 11.92 -7.65 -12.92
CA THR A 337 11.63 -8.86 -12.11
C THR A 337 10.56 -8.60 -11.06
N ILE A 338 10.59 -7.45 -10.38
CA ILE A 338 9.60 -7.11 -9.33
C ILE A 338 8.20 -6.91 -9.94
N ALA A 339 8.11 -6.21 -11.07
CA ALA A 339 6.84 -6.01 -11.77
C ALA A 339 6.26 -7.34 -12.29
N LYS A 340 7.13 -8.24 -12.77
CA LYS A 340 6.76 -9.58 -13.22
C LYS A 340 6.19 -10.43 -12.06
N ASP A 341 6.88 -10.46 -10.93
CA ASP A 341 6.46 -11.27 -9.77
C ASP A 341 5.15 -10.75 -9.18
N ALA A 342 4.94 -9.42 -9.17
CA ALA A 342 3.67 -8.81 -8.79
C ALA A 342 2.53 -9.18 -9.74
N ILE A 343 2.76 -9.19 -11.07
CA ILE A 343 1.75 -9.59 -12.06
C ILE A 343 1.39 -11.07 -11.90
N LEU A 344 2.37 -11.96 -11.70
CA LEU A 344 2.12 -13.38 -11.47
C LEU A 344 1.32 -13.61 -10.18
N LEU A 345 1.68 -12.91 -9.10
CA LEU A 345 0.96 -12.99 -7.81
C LEU A 345 -0.49 -12.50 -7.94
N VAL A 346 -0.71 -11.39 -8.62
CA VAL A 346 -2.05 -10.83 -8.85
C VAL A 346 -2.89 -11.76 -9.71
N LEU A 347 -2.34 -12.31 -10.78
CA LEU A 347 -3.07 -13.26 -11.64
C LEU A 347 -3.45 -14.54 -10.89
N ASP A 348 -2.55 -15.09 -10.06
CA ASP A 348 -2.84 -16.26 -9.22
C ASP A 348 -3.94 -15.94 -8.18
N ALA A 349 -3.85 -14.78 -7.53
CA ALA A 349 -4.89 -14.32 -6.60
C ALA A 349 -6.26 -14.16 -7.28
N ILE A 350 -6.30 -13.61 -8.51
CA ILE A 350 -7.54 -13.49 -9.30
C ILE A 350 -8.08 -14.89 -9.64
N VAL A 351 -7.25 -15.82 -10.12
CA VAL A 351 -7.69 -17.18 -10.44
C VAL A 351 -8.31 -17.88 -9.22
N ARG A 352 -7.70 -17.74 -8.04
CA ARG A 352 -8.21 -18.34 -6.78
C ARG A 352 -9.49 -17.68 -6.25
N SER A 353 -9.66 -16.37 -6.46
CA SER A 353 -10.83 -15.62 -5.98
C SER A 353 -12.01 -15.62 -6.95
N SER A 354 -11.80 -16.03 -8.21
CA SER A 354 -12.81 -15.96 -9.28
C SER A 354 -13.66 -17.22 -9.43
N ASP A 355 -13.72 -18.12 -8.43
CA ASP A 355 -14.57 -19.32 -8.49
C ASP A 355 -16.07 -18.99 -8.70
N ALA A 356 -16.50 -17.81 -8.25
CA ALA A 356 -17.85 -17.30 -8.46
C ALA A 356 -18.07 -16.64 -9.85
N PHE A 357 -17.02 -16.44 -10.65
CA PHE A 357 -17.07 -15.74 -11.94
C PHE A 357 -16.31 -16.52 -13.03
N PRO A 358 -16.92 -17.57 -13.62
CA PRO A 358 -16.23 -18.47 -14.56
C PRO A 358 -15.53 -17.78 -15.75
N PRO A 359 -16.10 -16.73 -16.39
CA PRO A 359 -15.41 -16.03 -17.48
C PRO A 359 -14.13 -15.32 -17.02
N LEU A 360 -14.14 -14.73 -15.82
CA LEU A 360 -12.98 -14.05 -15.25
C LEU A 360 -11.89 -15.04 -14.86
N LYS A 361 -12.28 -16.18 -14.26
CA LYS A 361 -11.35 -17.27 -13.92
C LYS A 361 -10.65 -17.81 -15.17
N SER A 362 -11.41 -18.02 -16.25
CA SER A 362 -10.85 -18.48 -17.54
C SER A 362 -9.85 -17.48 -18.12
N ALA A 363 -10.21 -16.18 -18.16
CA ALA A 363 -9.32 -15.13 -18.65
C ALA A 363 -8.04 -14.97 -17.81
N ALA A 364 -8.16 -14.96 -16.48
CA ALA A 364 -7.03 -14.87 -15.57
C ALA A 364 -6.11 -16.10 -15.67
N SER A 365 -6.69 -17.31 -15.81
CA SER A 365 -5.94 -18.55 -16.00
C SER A 365 -5.17 -18.55 -17.32
N GLY A 366 -5.79 -18.05 -18.40
CA GLY A 366 -5.13 -17.88 -19.69
C GLY A 366 -3.96 -16.90 -19.62
N LEU A 367 -4.15 -15.73 -19.00
CA LEU A 367 -3.08 -14.74 -18.82
C LEU A 367 -1.93 -15.27 -17.95
N LEU A 368 -2.24 -16.01 -16.87
CA LEU A 368 -1.25 -16.66 -16.02
C LEU A 368 -0.42 -17.68 -16.78
N PHE A 369 -1.07 -18.48 -17.65
CA PHE A 369 -0.39 -19.40 -18.54
C PHE A 369 0.58 -18.66 -19.47
N PHE A 370 0.13 -17.58 -20.13
CA PHE A 370 1.01 -16.82 -21.01
C PHE A 370 2.19 -16.15 -20.28
N ALA A 371 1.95 -15.58 -19.09
CA ALA A 371 3.00 -14.98 -18.28
C ALA A 371 4.05 -16.02 -17.84
N THR A 372 3.59 -17.22 -17.45
CA THR A 372 4.47 -18.34 -17.07
C THR A 372 5.29 -18.84 -18.26
N CYS A 373 4.67 -19.00 -19.43
CA CYS A 373 5.37 -19.40 -20.65
C CYS A 373 6.38 -18.35 -21.13
N ALA A 374 6.04 -17.06 -21.03
CA ALA A 374 6.97 -15.97 -21.33
C ALA A 374 8.16 -15.98 -20.36
N ASP A 375 7.92 -16.24 -19.07
CA ASP A 375 8.98 -16.35 -18.08
C ASP A 375 9.91 -17.53 -18.35
N MET A 376 9.36 -18.72 -18.64
CA MET A 376 10.15 -19.88 -19.03
C MET A 376 10.99 -19.61 -20.28
N ALA A 377 10.41 -18.98 -21.31
CA ALA A 377 11.13 -18.62 -22.52
C ALA A 377 12.27 -17.61 -22.25
N CYS A 378 12.09 -16.67 -21.33
CA CYS A 378 13.13 -15.74 -20.90
C CYS A 378 14.22 -16.43 -20.06
N GLY A 379 13.82 -17.30 -19.12
CA GLY A 379 14.72 -18.10 -18.27
C GLY A 379 15.66 -18.99 -19.10
N ASN A 380 15.15 -19.65 -20.13
CA ASN A 380 15.95 -20.47 -21.03
C ASN A 380 17.01 -19.63 -21.79
N LYS A 381 16.78 -18.33 -22.02
CA LYS A 381 17.80 -17.47 -22.66
C LYS A 381 18.99 -17.24 -21.72
N LYS A 382 18.72 -17.05 -20.43
CA LYS A 382 19.74 -16.91 -19.40
C LYS A 382 20.53 -18.21 -19.23
N GLN A 383 19.84 -19.35 -19.12
CA GLN A 383 20.46 -20.67 -18.99
C GLN A 383 21.41 -21.00 -20.15
N ILE A 384 21.00 -20.77 -21.41
CA ILE A 384 21.88 -20.96 -22.57
C ILE A 384 23.18 -20.13 -22.45
N ARG A 385 23.05 -18.86 -22.06
CA ARG A 385 24.22 -17.98 -21.87
C ARG A 385 25.16 -18.51 -20.78
N ASP A 386 24.59 -19.00 -19.67
CA ASP A 386 25.36 -19.54 -18.55
C ASP A 386 26.08 -20.84 -18.95
N ILE A 387 25.46 -21.71 -19.75
CA ILE A 387 26.10 -22.92 -20.31
C ILE A 387 27.28 -22.54 -21.21
N TYR A 388 27.11 -21.61 -22.16
CA TYR A 388 28.23 -21.13 -22.99
C TYR A 388 29.37 -20.56 -22.14
N LYS A 389 29.04 -19.81 -21.09
CA LYS A 389 30.06 -19.28 -20.16
C LYS A 389 30.82 -20.39 -19.44
N ARG A 390 30.14 -21.47 -19.01
CA ARG A 390 30.78 -22.65 -18.40
C ARG A 390 31.68 -23.39 -19.38
N ILE A 391 31.18 -23.66 -20.59
CA ILE A 391 31.95 -24.32 -21.66
C ILE A 391 33.21 -23.49 -21.98
N HIS A 392 33.07 -22.17 -22.13
CA HIS A 392 34.22 -21.30 -22.40
C HIS A 392 35.23 -21.27 -21.24
N GLY A 393 34.75 -21.26 -19.99
CA GLY A 393 35.60 -21.36 -18.81
C GLY A 393 36.37 -22.69 -18.73
N LEU A 394 35.72 -23.79 -19.10
CA LEU A 394 36.35 -25.11 -19.18
C LEU A 394 37.42 -25.14 -20.27
N ALA A 395 37.10 -24.68 -21.48
CA ALA A 395 38.05 -24.61 -22.59
C ALA A 395 39.27 -23.71 -22.27
N ALA A 396 39.06 -22.57 -21.60
CA ALA A 396 40.15 -21.70 -21.16
C ALA A 396 41.03 -22.35 -20.09
N SER A 397 40.45 -23.19 -19.22
CA SER A 397 41.20 -23.93 -18.20
C SER A 397 42.06 -25.03 -18.82
N LEU A 398 41.50 -25.78 -19.78
CA LEU A 398 42.24 -26.78 -20.56
C LEU A 398 43.39 -26.15 -21.36
N LYS A 399 43.11 -25.05 -22.08
CA LYS A 399 44.13 -24.31 -22.86
C LYS A 399 45.28 -23.77 -22.00
N ARG A 400 45.02 -23.48 -20.72
CA ARG A 400 46.06 -23.06 -19.77
C ARG A 400 46.92 -24.25 -19.34
N GLY A 401 46.30 -25.42 -19.13
CA GLY A 401 47.01 -26.66 -18.81
C GLY A 401 47.91 -27.16 -19.94
N THR A 402 47.61 -26.82 -21.19
CA THR A 402 48.36 -27.25 -22.39
C THR A 402 49.40 -26.25 -22.88
N LYS A 403 49.56 -25.08 -22.23
CA LYS A 403 50.44 -24.02 -22.72
C LYS A 403 51.92 -24.30 -22.36
N GLU A 404 52.68 -24.68 -23.37
CA GLU A 404 54.15 -24.69 -23.55
C GLU A 404 55.03 -24.98 -22.32
N GLY A 405 55.48 -26.24 -22.23
CA GLY A 405 56.62 -26.66 -21.39
C GLY A 405 56.39 -27.98 -20.65
N SER A 406 55.13 -28.35 -20.40
CA SER A 406 54.78 -29.65 -19.82
C SER A 406 54.70 -30.70 -20.92
N ARG A 407 55.41 -31.82 -20.75
CA ARG A 407 55.21 -33.02 -21.59
C ARG A 407 53.82 -33.57 -21.27
N ILE A 408 52.84 -33.25 -22.10
CA ILE A 408 51.51 -33.86 -22.05
C ILE A 408 51.70 -35.36 -22.32
N THR A 409 51.30 -36.21 -21.38
CA THR A 409 51.36 -37.65 -21.58
C THR A 409 50.26 -38.08 -22.57
N PRO A 410 50.44 -39.15 -23.34
CA PRO A 410 49.41 -39.62 -24.28
C PRO A 410 48.05 -39.89 -23.61
N GLU A 411 48.04 -40.26 -22.32
CA GLU A 411 46.81 -40.47 -21.54
C GLU A 411 46.09 -39.15 -21.21
N HIS A 412 46.83 -38.04 -21.00
CA HIS A 412 46.21 -36.72 -20.87
C HIS A 412 45.55 -36.29 -22.18
N GLN A 413 46.18 -36.63 -23.31
CA GLN A 413 45.65 -36.31 -24.63
C GLN A 413 44.35 -37.07 -24.90
N ASP A 414 44.30 -38.37 -24.58
CA ASP A 414 43.08 -39.19 -24.70
C ASP A 414 41.92 -38.65 -23.85
N ALA A 415 42.17 -38.29 -22.58
CA ALA A 415 41.16 -37.70 -21.71
C ALA A 415 40.65 -36.32 -22.21
N ILE A 416 41.53 -35.53 -22.85
CA ILE A 416 41.15 -34.25 -23.49
C ILE A 416 40.32 -34.49 -24.75
N GLU A 417 40.66 -35.50 -25.55
CA GLU A 417 39.91 -35.87 -26.77
C GLU A 417 38.50 -36.36 -26.45
N VAL A 418 38.35 -37.20 -25.42
CA VAL A 418 37.02 -37.65 -24.93
C VAL A 418 36.17 -36.46 -24.46
N LEU A 419 36.74 -35.56 -23.65
CA LEU A 419 36.03 -34.37 -23.18
C LEU A 419 35.68 -33.42 -24.34
N ALA A 420 36.55 -33.29 -25.34
CA ALA A 420 36.28 -32.46 -26.53
C ALA A 420 35.12 -33.03 -27.36
N ALA A 421 35.06 -34.35 -27.53
CA ALA A 421 33.95 -35.02 -28.21
C ALA A 421 32.62 -34.79 -27.48
N ASP A 422 32.61 -34.92 -26.15
CA ASP A 422 31.43 -34.64 -25.31
C ASP A 422 30.96 -33.18 -25.46
N ILE A 423 31.88 -32.21 -25.44
CA ILE A 423 31.54 -30.79 -25.60
C ILE A 423 30.96 -30.50 -26.99
N GLU A 424 31.48 -31.14 -28.05
CA GLU A 424 30.97 -30.94 -29.41
C GLU A 424 29.56 -31.55 -29.58
N ALA A 425 29.28 -32.69 -28.94
CA ALA A 425 27.93 -33.26 -28.88
C ALA A 425 26.94 -32.30 -28.18
N LEU A 426 27.31 -31.78 -27.00
CA LEU A 426 26.50 -30.81 -26.26
C LEU A 426 26.26 -29.50 -27.04
N LYS A 427 27.24 -29.08 -27.84
CA LYS A 427 27.10 -27.92 -28.73
C LYS A 427 26.04 -28.18 -29.82
N GLY A 428 26.00 -29.38 -30.40
CA GLY A 428 24.97 -29.78 -31.36
C GLY A 428 23.56 -29.68 -30.77
N ASP A 429 23.36 -30.22 -29.56
CA ASP A 429 22.07 -30.15 -28.86
C ASP A 429 21.66 -28.70 -28.57
N LEU A 430 22.62 -27.88 -28.14
CA LEU A 430 22.39 -26.46 -27.86
C LEU A 430 22.05 -25.66 -29.12
N GLU A 431 22.73 -25.93 -30.24
CA GLU A 431 22.43 -25.34 -31.55
C GLU A 431 21.04 -25.74 -32.05
N GLY A 432 20.62 -26.99 -31.81
CA GLY A 432 19.26 -27.47 -32.04
C GLY A 432 18.22 -26.60 -31.32
N ILE A 433 18.37 -26.41 -30.01
CA ILE A 433 17.50 -25.55 -29.19
C ILE A 433 17.48 -24.11 -29.72
N ILE A 434 18.65 -23.55 -30.06
CA ILE A 434 18.75 -22.17 -30.57
C ILE A 434 18.04 -22.02 -31.91
N SER A 435 18.20 -22.99 -32.82
CA SER A 435 17.59 -22.98 -34.14
C SER A 435 16.06 -23.00 -34.06
N GLU A 436 15.49 -23.83 -33.17
CA GLU A 436 14.04 -23.88 -32.93
C GLU A 436 13.50 -22.58 -32.35
N ARG A 437 14.29 -21.92 -31.50
CA ARG A 437 13.92 -20.64 -30.85
C ARG A 437 13.98 -19.43 -31.76
N LYS A 438 14.50 -19.54 -33.00
CA LYS A 438 14.41 -18.47 -34.02
C LYS A 438 12.94 -18.18 -34.38
N SER A 439 12.06 -19.18 -34.32
CA SER A 439 10.62 -18.98 -34.49
C SER A 439 9.97 -18.49 -33.20
N ARG A 440 9.24 -17.38 -33.27
CA ARG A 440 8.58 -16.75 -32.11
C ARG A 440 7.53 -17.66 -31.48
N PHE A 441 6.77 -18.41 -32.29
CA PHE A 441 5.74 -19.33 -31.83
C PHE A 441 6.35 -20.61 -31.24
N ARG A 442 7.30 -21.25 -31.94
CA ARG A 442 7.98 -22.45 -31.41
C ARG A 442 8.70 -22.17 -30.10
N ARG A 443 9.34 -21.01 -29.98
CA ARG A 443 9.99 -20.58 -28.71
C ARG A 443 9.04 -20.59 -27.51
N PHE A 444 7.74 -20.35 -27.72
CA PHE A 444 6.77 -20.28 -26.65
C PHE A 444 6.24 -21.67 -26.26
N PHE A 445 5.89 -22.48 -27.27
CA PHE A 445 5.36 -23.83 -27.05
C PHE A 445 6.45 -24.82 -26.63
N SER A 446 7.67 -24.67 -27.14
CA SER A 446 8.82 -25.53 -26.79
C SER A 446 9.54 -25.08 -25.51
N ALA A 447 9.16 -23.97 -24.87
CA ALA A 447 9.89 -23.42 -23.72
C ALA A 447 10.03 -24.44 -22.56
N LYS A 448 9.00 -25.24 -22.30
CA LYS A 448 9.06 -26.28 -21.25
C LYS A 448 10.02 -27.40 -21.63
N ARG A 449 9.89 -27.94 -22.85
CA ARG A 449 10.79 -28.97 -23.40
C ARG A 449 12.24 -28.50 -23.42
N HIS A 450 12.50 -27.30 -23.93
CA HIS A 450 13.83 -26.68 -23.94
C HIS A 450 14.40 -26.52 -22.53
N ARG A 451 13.58 -26.28 -21.50
CA ARG A 451 14.07 -26.20 -20.11
C ARG A 451 14.54 -27.55 -19.60
N GLU A 452 13.86 -28.63 -19.97
CA GLU A 452 14.24 -30.00 -19.62
C GLU A 452 15.51 -30.42 -20.37
N GLU A 453 15.58 -30.18 -21.68
CA GLU A 453 16.78 -30.41 -22.50
C GLU A 453 17.99 -29.60 -21.99
N LEU A 454 17.81 -28.33 -21.60
CA LEU A 454 18.90 -27.53 -21.02
C LEU A 454 19.37 -28.04 -19.66
N LYS A 455 18.50 -28.68 -18.86
CA LYS A 455 18.92 -29.32 -17.61
C LYS A 455 19.77 -30.55 -17.89
N ASP A 456 19.35 -31.37 -18.85
CA ASP A 456 20.09 -32.56 -19.29
C ASP A 456 21.48 -32.17 -19.82
N VAL A 457 21.58 -31.14 -20.68
CA VAL A 457 22.87 -30.58 -21.14
C VAL A 457 23.78 -30.15 -19.98
N VAL A 458 23.23 -29.56 -18.92
CA VAL A 458 24.00 -29.16 -17.73
C VAL A 458 24.47 -30.39 -16.95
N GLU A 459 23.62 -31.39 -16.78
CA GLU A 459 23.93 -32.63 -16.08
C GLU A 459 25.02 -33.43 -16.81
N GLN A 460 24.91 -33.55 -18.14
CA GLN A 460 25.93 -34.17 -18.99
C GLN A 460 27.25 -33.41 -18.91
N LEU A 461 27.24 -32.07 -18.97
CA LEU A 461 28.46 -31.25 -18.85
C LEU A 461 29.17 -31.45 -17.50
N GLU A 462 28.43 -31.50 -16.38
CA GLU A 462 29.03 -31.75 -15.07
C GLU A 462 29.54 -33.21 -14.95
N THR A 463 28.85 -34.17 -15.56
CA THR A 463 29.29 -35.57 -15.64
C THR A 463 30.60 -35.70 -16.41
N SER A 464 30.70 -35.13 -17.62
CA SER A 464 31.94 -35.13 -18.42
C SER A 464 33.10 -34.46 -17.70
N LYS A 465 32.84 -33.32 -17.03
CA LYS A 465 33.85 -32.64 -16.21
C LYS A 465 34.31 -33.48 -15.01
N SER A 466 33.39 -34.18 -14.34
CA SER A 466 33.70 -35.08 -13.23
C SER A 466 34.56 -36.26 -13.69
N ASN A 467 34.19 -36.87 -14.83
CA ASN A 467 34.96 -37.95 -15.45
C ASN A 467 36.37 -37.50 -15.81
N TYR A 468 36.51 -36.33 -16.45
CA TYR A 468 37.81 -35.74 -16.75
C TYR A 468 38.65 -35.48 -15.49
N THR A 469 38.05 -34.92 -14.45
CA THR A 469 38.76 -34.63 -13.18
C THR A 469 39.22 -35.91 -12.49
N THR A 470 38.39 -36.96 -12.52
CA THR A 470 38.71 -38.28 -11.97
C THR A 470 39.84 -38.95 -12.76
N ALA A 471 39.79 -38.89 -14.10
CA ALA A 471 40.84 -39.42 -14.97
C ALA A 471 42.17 -38.69 -14.71
N LEU A 472 42.14 -37.36 -14.62
CA LEU A 472 43.31 -36.53 -14.32
C LEU A 472 43.89 -36.82 -12.94
N ALA A 473 43.04 -36.98 -11.92
CA ALA A 473 43.48 -37.33 -10.57
C ALA A 473 44.15 -38.72 -10.52
N THR A 474 43.56 -39.69 -11.22
CA THR A 474 44.10 -41.06 -11.34
C THR A 474 45.47 -41.03 -12.04
N LEU A 475 45.57 -40.30 -13.14
CA LEU A 475 46.81 -40.18 -13.91
C LEU A 475 47.91 -39.47 -13.12
N ASN A 476 47.57 -38.42 -12.37
CA ASN A 476 48.51 -37.77 -11.45
C ASN A 476 48.97 -38.71 -10.34
N ALA A 477 48.06 -39.50 -9.77
CA ALA A 477 48.40 -40.49 -8.75
C ALA A 477 49.35 -41.58 -9.29
N MET A 478 49.10 -42.06 -10.51
CA MET A 478 49.98 -43.02 -11.21
C MET A 478 51.36 -42.42 -11.49
N THR A 479 51.42 -41.20 -12.02
CA THR A 479 52.68 -40.50 -12.30
C THR A 479 53.50 -40.31 -11.02
N ILE A 480 52.85 -39.93 -9.92
CA ILE A 480 53.51 -39.81 -8.61
C ILE A 480 54.02 -41.16 -8.12
N ALA A 481 53.25 -42.25 -8.32
CA ALA A 481 53.68 -43.59 -7.95
C ALA A 481 54.90 -44.06 -8.77
N ASP A 482 54.90 -43.80 -10.08
CA ASP A 482 56.00 -44.16 -10.98
C ASP A 482 57.26 -43.36 -10.69
N VAL A 483 57.16 -42.03 -10.53
CA VAL A 483 58.29 -41.19 -10.13
C VAL A 483 58.85 -41.64 -8.78
N ASN A 484 57.99 -41.96 -7.81
CA ASN A 484 58.44 -42.49 -6.53
C ASN A 484 59.13 -43.86 -6.67
N ARG A 485 58.67 -44.71 -7.58
CA ARG A 485 59.29 -46.01 -7.87
C ARG A 485 60.68 -45.81 -8.46
N ASP A 486 60.84 -44.91 -9.43
CA ASP A 486 62.12 -44.60 -10.06
C ASP A 486 63.12 -43.96 -9.09
N VAL A 487 62.66 -43.00 -8.28
CA VAL A 487 63.47 -42.37 -7.23
C VAL A 487 63.96 -43.42 -6.22
N ARG A 488 63.11 -44.37 -5.83
CA ARG A 488 63.51 -45.49 -4.97
C ARG A 488 64.54 -46.40 -5.64
N ALA A 489 64.35 -46.72 -6.93
CA ALA A 489 65.30 -47.54 -7.68
C ALA A 489 66.68 -46.86 -7.78
N ILE A 490 66.73 -45.56 -8.10
CA ILE A 490 67.97 -44.78 -8.17
C ILE A 490 68.63 -44.69 -6.78
N ALA A 491 67.86 -44.43 -5.73
CA ALA A 491 68.37 -44.39 -4.36
C ALA A 491 69.02 -45.72 -3.94
N LEU A 492 68.43 -46.86 -4.33
CA LEU A 492 69.00 -48.19 -4.11
C LEU A 492 70.32 -48.39 -4.87
N VAL A 493 70.39 -47.97 -6.13
CA VAL A 493 71.61 -48.11 -6.96
C VAL A 493 72.76 -47.25 -6.44
N LEU A 494 72.46 -46.06 -5.94
CA LEU A 494 73.47 -45.12 -5.42
C LEU A 494 73.87 -45.37 -3.96
N ASP A 495 73.34 -46.42 -3.30
CA ASP A 495 73.40 -46.66 -1.85
C ASP A 495 73.04 -45.41 -1.02
N ALA A 496 72.23 -44.53 -1.61
CA ALA A 496 71.80 -43.30 -0.99
C ALA A 496 70.64 -43.64 -0.07
N ARG A 497 70.91 -43.76 1.24
CA ARG A 497 69.85 -43.85 2.24
C ARG A 497 68.98 -42.61 2.11
N PRO A 498 67.68 -42.72 1.81
CA PRO A 498 66.82 -41.55 1.70
C PRO A 498 66.86 -40.82 3.03
N VAL A 499 67.40 -39.59 3.01
CA VAL A 499 67.47 -38.73 4.19
C VAL A 499 66.02 -38.38 4.54
N TYR A 500 65.53 -38.98 5.62
CA TYR A 500 64.23 -38.62 6.17
C TYR A 500 64.27 -37.16 6.57
N MET A 501 63.58 -36.31 5.81
CA MET A 501 63.41 -34.91 6.17
C MET A 501 62.44 -34.87 7.37
N PRO A 502 62.89 -34.51 8.58
CA PRO A 502 62.03 -34.52 9.76
C PRO A 502 60.96 -33.43 9.59
N GLY A 503 59.71 -33.82 9.40
CA GLY A 503 58.58 -32.88 9.24
C GLY A 503 57.52 -33.31 8.23
N THR A 504 57.82 -34.23 7.31
CA THR A 504 56.81 -34.81 6.42
C THR A 504 56.12 -36.00 7.11
N ARG A 505 54.95 -35.76 7.71
CA ARG A 505 54.08 -36.84 8.21
C ARG A 505 53.80 -37.83 7.08
N ARG A 506 54.12 -39.11 7.28
CA ARG A 506 53.78 -40.20 6.36
C ARG A 506 52.26 -40.22 6.15
N ALA A 507 51.81 -40.11 4.91
CA ALA A 507 50.45 -40.46 4.50
C ALA A 507 50.24 -41.99 4.37
N GLN A 508 51.20 -42.81 4.82
CA GLN A 508 51.16 -44.28 4.69
C GLN A 508 50.53 -45.01 5.88
N ASP A 509 50.16 -44.32 6.97
CA ASP A 509 49.39 -44.90 8.07
C ASP A 509 47.88 -44.58 7.95
N VAL A 510 47.35 -44.59 6.72
CA VAL A 510 45.91 -44.84 6.55
C VAL A 510 45.73 -46.35 6.59
N THR A 511 45.67 -46.91 7.80
CA THR A 511 45.09 -48.22 8.04
C THR A 511 43.68 -48.20 7.47
N PHE A 512 43.48 -48.86 6.32
CA PHE A 512 42.15 -49.22 5.86
C PHE A 512 41.48 -50.04 6.98
N PRO A 513 40.26 -49.71 7.40
CA PRO A 513 39.53 -50.58 8.31
C PRO A 513 39.30 -51.91 7.59
N ASN A 514 39.96 -52.96 8.06
CA ASN A 514 39.56 -54.34 7.78
C ASN A 514 38.18 -54.54 8.41
N GLY A 515 37.14 -54.12 7.69
CA GLY A 515 35.77 -54.51 7.97
C GLY A 515 35.63 -55.99 7.65
N ALA A 516 35.62 -56.82 8.70
CA ALA A 516 35.21 -58.21 8.59
C ALA A 516 33.77 -58.24 8.06
N SER A 517 33.59 -58.68 6.82
CA SER A 517 32.29 -59.04 6.26
C SER A 517 31.76 -60.28 6.99
N ARG A 518 30.97 -60.07 8.05
CA ARG A 518 29.97 -61.04 8.47
C ARG A 518 28.80 -60.93 7.48
N PHE A 519 28.74 -61.88 6.56
CA PHE A 519 27.48 -62.25 5.91
C PHE A 519 26.62 -62.93 6.98
N GLU A 520 25.55 -62.28 7.40
CA GLU A 520 24.37 -62.97 7.94
C GLU A 520 23.45 -63.27 6.77
N GLU A 521 23.15 -64.55 6.62
CA GLU A 521 22.22 -65.14 5.67
C GLU A 521 20.80 -65.04 6.24
N ILE A 522 19.91 -64.30 5.57
CA ILE A 522 18.44 -64.48 5.59
C ILE A 522 17.92 -64.24 4.18
#